data_AF-A0A920JS87-F1
#
_entry.id   AF-A0A920JS87-F1
#
_cell.length_a   1.000
_cell.length_b   1.000
_cell.length_c   1.000
_cell.angle_alpha   90.00
_cell.angle_beta   90.00
_cell.angle_gamma   90.00
#
_symmetry.space_group_name_H-M   'P 1'
#
loop_
_entity.id
_entity.type
_entity.pdbx_description
1 polymer ?
#
loop_
_entity_poly.entity_id
_entity_poly.type
_entity_poly.pdbx_seq_one_letter_code
_entity_poly.pdbx_strand_id
1 'polypeptide(L)' 'MVVAADDSVKPQTEEAITHAKAANVPIIVAMNKIDLDAADLEKVKGDLAKHELVSEEWGGKVQMIPVSATTKKGLIAY' A
#
# COMPACT_ATOMS: atom_id res chain seq x y z
N MET A 1 -3.34 2.29 6.02
CA MET A 1 -2.29 3.15 5.45
C MET A 1 -2.57 3.36 3.97
N VAL A 2 -2.24 4.51 3.40
CA VAL A 2 -2.41 4.78 1.96
C VAL A 2 -1.05 5.07 1.34
N VAL A 3 -0.75 4.44 0.20
CA VAL A 3 0.50 4.63 -0.57
C VAL A 3 0.13 4.96 -2.01
N ALA A 4 0.80 5.93 -2.62
CA ALA A 4 0.51 6.35 -3.98
C ALA A 4 1.22 5.41 -4.97
N ALA A 5 0.48 4.87 -5.95
CA ALA A 5 1.00 3.90 -6.90
C ALA A 5 2.00 4.50 -7.91
N ASP A 6 1.94 5.82 -8.13
CA ASP A 6 2.85 6.56 -9.00
C ASP A 6 4.21 6.89 -8.32
N ASP A 7 4.21 7.04 -6.99
CA ASP A 7 5.36 7.59 -6.27
C ASP A 7 5.99 6.62 -5.25
N SER A 8 5.34 5.47 -5.00
CA SER A 8 5.77 4.41 -4.08
C SER A 8 6.00 4.89 -2.63
N VAL A 9 6.86 4.20 -1.89
CA VAL A 9 7.21 4.48 -0.49
C VAL A 9 8.00 5.79 -0.39
N LYS A 10 7.53 6.66 0.50
CA LYS A 10 8.15 7.96 0.84
C LYS A 10 8.45 8.02 2.35
N PRO A 11 9.21 9.04 2.82
CA PRO A 11 9.50 9.19 4.25
C PRO A 11 8.24 9.13 5.14
N GLN A 12 7.13 9.73 4.71
CA GLN A 12 5.85 9.67 5.42
C GLN A 12 5.31 8.23 5.56
N THR A 13 5.50 7.41 4.52
CA THR A 13 5.11 6.00 4.54
C THR A 13 5.99 5.22 5.50
N GLU A 14 7.31 5.44 5.49
CA GLU A 14 8.25 4.79 6.41
C GLU A 14 7.94 5.09 7.89
N GLU A 15 7.61 6.36 8.19
CA GLU A 15 7.15 6.75 9.52
C GLU A 15 5.87 6.02 9.91
N ALA A 16 4.88 5.94 9.00
CA ALA A 16 3.62 5.24 9.26
C ALA A 16 3.84 3.74 9.52
N ILE A 17 4.75 3.11 8.76
CA ILE A 17 5.14 1.70 8.96
C ILE A 17 5.77 1.51 10.34
N THR A 18 6.69 2.40 10.71
CA THR A 18 7.39 2.35 12.01
C THR A 18 6.41 2.45 13.17
N HIS A 19 5.48 3.40 13.13
CA HIS A 19 4.44 3.55 14.15
C HIS A 19 3.51 2.32 14.21
N ALA A 20 3.08 1.81 13.06
CA ALA A 20 2.19 0.66 13.01
C ALA A 20 2.85 -0.62 13.55
N LYS A 21 4.13 -0.85 13.22
CA LYS A 21 4.92 -1.96 13.77
C LYS A 21 5.12 -1.82 15.28
N ALA A 22 5.45 -0.63 15.77
CA ALA A 22 5.61 -0.38 17.20
C ALA A 22 4.30 -0.58 17.99
N ALA A 23 3.16 -0.26 17.37
CA ALA A 23 1.84 -0.46 17.96
C ALA A 23 1.33 -1.92 17.87
N ASN A 24 2.03 -2.80 17.14
CA ASN A 24 1.64 -4.20 16.90
C ASN A 24 0.19 -4.35 16.39
N VAL A 25 -0.23 -3.44 15.50
CA VAL A 25 -1.58 -3.45 14.92
C VAL A 25 -1.56 -4.10 13.52
N PRO A 26 -2.67 -4.74 13.10
CA PRO A 26 -2.81 -5.22 11.74
C PRO A 26 -2.67 -4.07 10.72
N ILE A 27 -1.91 -4.31 9.64
CA ILE A 27 -1.65 -3.30 8.60
C ILE A 27 -2.40 -3.69 7.33
N ILE A 28 -3.24 -2.76 6.85
CA ILE A 28 -3.86 -2.81 5.53
C ILE A 28 -3.34 -1.62 4.72
N VAL A 29 -2.96 -1.88 3.47
CA VAL A 29 -2.40 -0.88 2.56
C VAL A 29 -3.36 -0.67 1.40
N ALA A 30 -3.84 0.56 1.23
CA ALA A 30 -4.53 0.99 0.02
C ALA A 30 -3.51 1.63 -0.94
N MET A 31 -3.29 0.99 -2.09
CA MET A 31 -2.43 1.51 -3.16
C MET A 31 -3.27 2.41 -4.06
N ASN A 32 -3.17 3.72 -3.87
CA ASN A 32 -4.03 4.72 -4.51
C ASN A 32 -3.48 5.19 -5.86
N LYS A 33 -4.33 5.83 -6.67
CA LYS A 33 -4.03 6.39 -8.00
C LYS A 33 -3.75 5.35 -9.09
N ILE A 34 -4.39 4.18 -9.02
CA ILE A 34 -4.27 3.14 -10.06
C ILE A 34 -4.87 3.56 -11.43
N ASP A 35 -5.48 4.74 -11.50
CA ASP A 35 -5.99 5.35 -12.72
C ASP A 35 -4.91 6.05 -13.56
N LEU A 36 -3.71 6.26 -13.01
CA LEU A 36 -2.61 6.91 -13.74
C LEU A 36 -1.77 5.89 -14.53
N ASP A 37 -1.33 6.24 -15.73
CA ASP A 37 -0.39 5.40 -16.52
C ASP A 37 0.94 5.17 -15.81
N ALA A 38 1.35 6.12 -14.95
CA ALA A 38 2.55 6.01 -14.14
C ALA A 38 2.39 5.10 -12.91
N ALA A 39 1.20 4.54 -12.66
CA ALA A 39 0.96 3.67 -11.52
C ALA A 39 1.69 2.33 -11.68
N ASP A 40 2.51 1.97 -10.69
CA ASP A 40 3.26 0.71 -10.68
C ASP A 40 3.03 -0.03 -9.35
N LEU A 41 2.08 -0.95 -9.36
CA LEU A 41 1.71 -1.75 -8.19
C LEU A 41 2.82 -2.72 -7.76
N GLU A 42 3.56 -3.26 -8.71
CA GLU A 42 4.63 -4.22 -8.43
C GLU A 42 5.82 -3.53 -7.76
N LYS A 43 6.16 -2.32 -8.21
CA LYS A 43 7.14 -1.47 -7.53
C LYS A 43 6.72 -1.14 -6.10
N VAL A 44 5.46 -0.74 -5.87
CA VAL A 44 4.96 -0.44 -4.52
C VAL A 44 5.05 -1.65 -3.61
N LYS A 45 4.60 -2.82 -4.07
CA LYS A 45 4.71 -4.09 -3.32
C LYS A 45 6.17 -4.42 -3.01
N GLY A 46 7.05 -4.29 -4.00
CA GLY A 46 8.48 -4.55 -3.85
C GLY A 46 9.17 -3.62 -2.85
N ASP A 47 8.82 -2.33 -2.87
CA ASP A 47 9.34 -1.36 -1.92
C ASP A 47 8.81 -1.61 -0.50
N LEU A 48 7.50 -1.89 -0.34
CA LEU A 48 6.91 -2.26 0.95
C LEU A 48 7.50 -3.55 1.52
N ALA A 49 7.82 -4.53 0.67
CA ALA A 49 8.45 -5.78 1.09
C ALA A 49 9.84 -5.56 1.70
N LYS A 50 10.60 -4.54 1.26
CA LYS A 50 11.88 -4.14 1.90
C LYS A 50 11.69 -3.67 3.34
N HIS A 51 10.49 -3.20 3.69
CA HIS A 51 10.09 -2.86 5.05
C HIS A 51 9.32 -3.98 5.75
N GLU A 52 9.50 -5.23 5.33
CA GLU A 52 8.85 -6.43 5.89
C GLU A 52 7.30 -6.44 5.76
N LEU A 53 6.75 -5.59 4.91
CA LEU A 53 5.33 -5.59 4.58
C LEU A 53 5.11 -6.40 3.30
N VAL A 54 5.04 -7.72 3.44
CA VAL A 54 4.84 -8.63 2.31
C VAL A 54 3.35 -8.80 2.01
N SER A 55 2.98 -8.63 0.74
CA SER A 55 1.60 -8.80 0.24
C SER A 55 1.09 -10.23 0.47
N GLU A 56 -0.20 -10.39 0.77
CA GLU A 56 -0.88 -11.70 0.80
C GLU A 56 -0.69 -12.50 -0.50
N GLU A 57 -0.67 -11.81 -1.65
CA GLU A 57 -0.44 -12.45 -2.96
C GLU A 57 0.95 -13.09 -3.08
N TRP A 58 1.91 -12.62 -2.28
CA TRP A 58 3.29 -13.14 -2.22
C TRP A 58 3.49 -14.04 -0.99
N GLY A 59 2.42 -14.53 -0.37
CA GLY A 59 2.47 -15.37 0.83
C GLY A 59 2.75 -14.61 2.13
N GLY A 60 2.60 -13.28 2.12
CA GLY A 60 2.72 -12.43 3.29
C GLY A 60 1.42 -12.32 4.10
N LYS A 61 1.37 -11.30 4.97
CA LYS A 61 0.24 -11.04 5.88
C LYS A 61 -0.41 -9.67 5.67
N VAL A 62 0.11 -8.88 4.74
CA VAL A 62 -0.34 -7.50 4.52
C VAL A 62 -1.30 -7.49 3.36
N GLN A 63 -2.54 -7.11 3.64
CA GLN A 63 -3.54 -6.93 2.60
C GLN A 63 -3.22 -5.63 1.84
N MET A 64 -2.97 -5.77 0.54
CA MET A 64 -2.66 -4.65 -0.35
C MET A 64 -3.77 -4.50 -1.39
N ILE A 65 -4.56 -3.43 -1.29
CA ILE A 65 -5.75 -3.21 -2.11
C ILE A 65 -5.47 -2.10 -3.13
N PRO A 66 -5.54 -2.38 -4.44
CA PRO A 66 -5.44 -1.35 -5.45
C PRO A 66 -6.73 -0.51 -5.49
N VAL A 67 -6.60 0.82 -5.35
CA VAL A 67 -7.73 1.76 -5.33
C VAL A 67 -7.46 3.01 -6.18
N SER A 68 -8.53 3.64 -6.63
CA SER A 68 -8.48 4.98 -7.23
C SER A 68 -9.48 5.87 -6.53
N ALA A 69 -8.97 6.87 -5.80
CA ALA A 69 -9.82 7.88 -5.17
C ALA A 69 -10.58 8.72 -6.19
N THR A 70 -9.99 8.96 -7.37
CA THR A 70 -10.59 9.76 -8.45
C THR A 70 -11.78 9.04 -9.09
N THR A 71 -11.57 7.79 -9.54
CA THR A 71 -12.61 6.99 -10.22
C THR A 71 -13.50 6.24 -9.24
N LYS A 72 -13.20 6.31 -7.95
CA LYS A 72 -13.82 5.54 -6.85
C LYS A 72 -13.69 4.02 -7.00
N LYS A 73 -12.81 3.54 -7.89
CA LYS A 73 -12.54 2.12 -8.08
C LYS A 73 -11.87 1.55 -6.82
N GLY A 74 -12.37 0.41 -6.33
CA GLY A 74 -11.82 -0.27 -5.15
C GLY A 74 -12.15 0.37 -3.79
N LEU A 75 -12.95 1.45 -3.75
CA LEU A 75 -13.38 2.11 -2.50
C LEU A 75 -14.72 1.63 -1.94
N ILE A 76 -15.33 0.60 -2.56
CA ILE A 76 -16.59 0.04 -2.08
C ILE A 76 -16.28 -1.00 -1.01
N ALA A 77 -16.43 -0.62 0.25
CA ALA A 77 -16.62 -1.56 1.36
C ALA A 77 -18.12 -1.61 1.64
N TYR A 78 -18.70 -2.82 1.62
CA TYR A 78 -20.09 -3.10 1.98
C TYR A 78 -20.38 -2.76 3.44
#